data_AF-A0A0D6MKL3-F1
#
_entry.id   AF-A0A0D6MKL3-F1
#
_cell.length_a   1.000
_cell.length_b   1.000
_cell.length_c   1.000
_cell.angle_alpha   90.00
_cell.angle_beta   90.00
_cell.angle_gamma   90.00
#
_symmetry.space_group_name_H-M   'P 1'
#
loop_
_entity.id
_entity.type
_entity.pdbx_description
1 polymer ?
#
loop_
_entity_poly.entity_id
_entity_poly.type
_entity_poly.pdbx_seq_one_letter_code
_entity_poly.pdbx_strand_id
1 'polypeptide(L)'
;MALGATSALASSYHVPSGSMEPTLMIGDHIIAAKFAYGYSTANLPFGNLLLHSDHRLFERLPARRDVVVFGGPAHPAITLVKRVIALPGDRIRLTAGHIWLNGREVPWHDDGPAVEELPDGQSVPAERLTEALPDGRTHDVPKILAYGPYDNMPELTVPPGHLFVMGDNRDNSADSRVAVAQGGVGLLPVWNLEGRAMVVAGSRRHLARWVPTRL
;
A
#
# COMPACT_ATOMS: atom_id res chain seq x y z
N MET A 1 7.33 -30.59 8.85
CA MET A 1 7.57 -29.49 9.82
C MET A 1 8.26 -28.27 9.20
N ALA A 2 9.29 -28.41 8.35
CA ALA A 2 10.01 -27.24 7.79
C ALA A 2 9.22 -26.38 6.79
N LEU A 3 8.34 -26.96 5.96
CA LEU A 3 7.48 -26.22 5.02
C LEU A 3 6.34 -25.43 5.71
N GLY A 4 5.97 -25.81 6.93
CA GLY A 4 4.93 -25.11 7.71
C GLY A 4 5.45 -23.90 8.50
N ALA A 5 6.74 -23.88 8.82
CA ALA A 5 7.37 -22.76 9.52
C ALA A 5 7.69 -21.59 8.59
N THR A 6 8.04 -21.86 7.32
CA THR A 6 8.32 -20.82 6.32
C THR A 6 7.06 -20.05 5.89
N SER A 7 5.90 -20.70 5.82
CA SER A 7 4.62 -20.06 5.45
C SER A 7 4.05 -19.13 6.54
N ALA A 8 4.42 -19.34 7.82
CA ALA A 8 4.00 -18.52 8.95
C ALA A 8 4.82 -17.23 9.09
N LEU A 9 6.02 -17.17 8.48
CA LEU A 9 6.94 -16.05 8.60
C LEU A 9 6.88 -15.12 7.39
N ALA A 10 6.84 -15.71 6.20
CA ALA A 10 6.83 -14.97 4.95
C ALA A 10 5.82 -15.56 3.96
N SER A 11 5.31 -14.73 3.07
CA SER A 11 4.49 -15.18 1.95
C SER A 11 4.87 -14.46 0.69
N SER A 12 4.73 -15.19 -0.42
CA SER A 12 5.09 -14.71 -1.73
C SER A 12 3.85 -14.30 -2.50
N TYR A 13 3.87 -13.12 -3.09
CA TYR A 13 2.75 -12.56 -3.83
C TYR A 13 3.21 -12.11 -5.21
N HIS A 14 2.32 -12.25 -6.19
CA HIS A 14 2.49 -11.69 -7.52
C HIS A 14 1.75 -10.36 -7.59
N VAL A 15 2.36 -9.33 -8.19
CA VAL A 15 1.74 -8.01 -8.36
C VAL A 15 1.05 -7.95 -9.72
N PRO A 16 -0.31 -7.95 -9.77
CA PRO A 16 -1.04 -7.99 -11.03
C PRO A 16 -1.40 -6.60 -11.58
N SER A 17 -1.16 -5.52 -10.83
CA SER A 17 -1.58 -4.15 -11.18
C SER A 17 -0.51 -3.11 -10.86
N GLY A 18 -0.49 -2.01 -11.62
CA GLY A 18 0.50 -0.94 -11.51
C GLY A 18 0.20 0.12 -10.45
N SER A 19 -0.73 -0.14 -9.52
CA SER A 19 -1.15 0.86 -8.53
C SER A 19 -0.07 1.29 -7.53
N MET A 20 1.02 0.52 -7.46
CA MET A 20 2.18 0.80 -6.62
C MET A 20 3.41 1.20 -7.46
N GLU A 21 3.24 1.50 -8.74
CA GLU A 21 4.34 1.96 -9.59
C GLU A 21 4.83 3.35 -9.14
N PRO A 22 6.14 3.63 -9.23
CA PRO A 22 7.22 2.75 -9.70
C PRO A 22 7.80 1.83 -8.61
N THR A 23 7.31 1.90 -7.36
CA THR A 23 7.81 1.09 -6.25
C THR A 23 7.64 -0.41 -6.52
N LEU A 24 6.44 -0.84 -6.94
CA LEU A 24 6.15 -2.20 -7.38
C LEU A 24 5.54 -2.15 -8.77
N MET A 25 6.13 -2.91 -9.70
CA MET A 25 5.70 -2.94 -11.10
C MET A 25 4.83 -4.17 -11.36
N ILE A 26 4.01 -4.09 -12.40
CA ILE A 26 3.27 -5.25 -12.90
C ILE A 26 4.23 -6.41 -13.20
N GLY A 27 3.94 -7.58 -12.64
CA GLY A 27 4.75 -8.79 -12.82
C GLY A 27 5.83 -9.00 -11.78
N ASP A 28 5.97 -8.10 -10.80
CA ASP A 28 6.84 -8.30 -9.65
C ASP A 28 6.39 -9.48 -8.79
N HIS A 29 7.38 -10.12 -8.18
CA HIS A 29 7.21 -11.09 -7.12
C HIS A 29 7.72 -10.50 -5.80
N ILE A 30 6.82 -10.28 -4.85
CA ILE A 30 7.16 -9.70 -3.56
C ILE A 30 7.16 -10.74 -2.46
N ILE A 31 8.08 -10.61 -1.52
CA ILE A 31 8.05 -11.35 -0.25
C ILE A 31 7.53 -10.41 0.83
N ALA A 32 6.47 -10.82 1.51
CA ALA A 32 5.89 -10.09 2.62
C ALA A 32 6.06 -10.85 3.95
N ALA A 33 6.49 -10.14 5.00
CA ALA A 33 6.57 -10.68 6.35
C ALA A 33 5.20 -10.62 7.03
N LYS A 34 4.66 -11.80 7.38
CA LYS A 34 3.35 -11.96 8.01
C LYS A 34 3.33 -11.56 9.48
N PHE A 35 4.47 -11.67 10.15
CA PHE A 35 4.62 -11.35 11.58
C PHE A 35 4.87 -9.87 11.87
N ALA A 36 5.07 -9.04 10.84
CA ALA A 36 5.47 -7.64 11.01
C ALA A 36 4.49 -6.84 11.90
N TYR A 37 3.22 -7.24 11.91
CA TYR A 37 2.14 -6.59 12.66
C TYR A 37 1.48 -7.51 13.70
N GLY A 38 2.15 -8.59 14.10
CA GLY A 38 1.57 -9.63 14.95
C GLY A 38 0.76 -10.67 14.17
N TYR A 39 0.24 -11.68 14.87
CA TYR A 39 -0.53 -12.78 14.25
C TYR A 39 -2.03 -12.53 14.37
N SER A 40 -2.74 -12.59 13.24
CA SER A 40 -4.20 -12.63 13.18
C SER A 40 -4.69 -14.02 12.75
N THR A 41 -6.00 -14.26 12.85
CA THR A 41 -6.67 -15.44 12.27
C THR A 41 -6.33 -15.63 10.78
N ALA A 42 -6.17 -14.54 10.03
CA ALA A 42 -5.80 -14.55 8.61
C ALA A 42 -4.40 -15.13 8.33
N ASN A 43 -3.51 -15.13 9.33
CA ASN A 43 -2.09 -15.47 9.14
C ASN A 43 -1.67 -16.80 9.77
N LEU A 44 -2.56 -17.49 10.50
CA LEU A 44 -2.24 -18.72 11.22
C LEU A 44 -2.90 -19.96 10.57
N PRO A 45 -2.15 -21.05 10.33
CA PRO A 45 -2.76 -22.33 10.03
C PRO A 45 -3.59 -22.77 11.26
N PHE A 46 -4.87 -23.07 11.04
CA PHE A 46 -5.87 -23.29 12.10
C PHE A 46 -6.18 -22.06 12.97
N GLY A 47 -5.96 -20.85 12.46
CA GLY A 47 -6.27 -19.59 13.17
C GLY A 47 -7.69 -19.55 13.72
N ASN A 48 -8.67 -20.03 12.95
CA ASN A 48 -10.07 -20.10 13.34
C ASN A 48 -10.33 -21.09 14.49
N LEU A 49 -9.44 -22.04 14.76
CA LEU A 49 -9.57 -23.00 15.86
C LEU A 49 -8.92 -22.47 17.15
N LEU A 50 -7.89 -21.63 17.02
CA LEU A 50 -7.07 -21.12 18.14
C LEU A 50 -7.47 -19.71 18.59
N LEU A 51 -8.05 -18.90 17.69
CA LEU A 51 -8.41 -17.50 17.92
C LEU A 51 -9.79 -17.24 17.28
N HIS A 52 -10.78 -16.91 18.10
CA HIS A 52 -12.11 -16.46 17.65
C HIS A 52 -12.26 -14.97 17.97
N SER A 53 -11.45 -14.12 17.34
CA SER A 53 -11.49 -12.67 17.62
C SER A 53 -10.83 -11.83 16.53
N ASP A 54 -11.28 -10.58 16.40
CA ASP A 54 -10.65 -9.53 15.58
C ASP A 54 -9.33 -9.00 16.19
N HIS A 55 -8.86 -9.60 17.28
CA HIS A 55 -7.63 -9.22 17.99
C HIS A 55 -6.39 -9.91 17.39
N ARG A 56 -5.27 -9.17 17.31
CA ARG A 56 -3.97 -9.70 16.89
C ARG A 56 -3.11 -10.05 18.12
N LEU A 57 -2.44 -11.20 18.08
CA LEU A 57 -1.41 -11.54 19.08
C LEU A 57 -0.12 -10.77 18.77
N PHE A 58 0.46 -10.13 19.79
CA PHE A 58 1.64 -9.27 19.67
C PHE A 58 1.45 -8.16 18.62
N GLU A 59 0.30 -7.50 18.65
CA GLU A 59 -0.04 -6.44 17.71
C GLU A 59 1.03 -5.35 17.67
N ARG A 60 1.49 -5.05 16.45
CA ARG A 60 2.34 -3.89 16.18
C ARG A 60 1.67 -3.12 15.07
N LEU A 61 1.35 -1.86 15.33
CA LEU A 61 0.84 -0.97 14.30
C LEU A 61 1.91 -0.82 13.20
N PRO A 62 1.50 -0.78 11.92
CA PRO A 62 2.41 -0.39 10.86
C PRO A 62 3.05 0.96 11.12
N ALA A 63 4.28 1.10 10.65
CA ALA A 63 4.87 2.43 10.57
C ALA A 63 4.30 3.15 9.35
N ARG A 64 4.27 4.48 9.43
CA ARG A 64 4.03 5.30 8.23
C ARG A 64 5.05 4.90 7.15
N ARG A 65 4.59 4.89 5.89
CA ARG A 65 5.25 4.40 4.68
C ARG A 65 5.37 2.91 4.51
N ASP A 66 5.04 2.10 5.50
CA ASP A 66 5.11 0.66 5.31
C ASP A 66 4.24 0.27 4.11
N VAL A 67 4.81 -0.51 3.19
CA VAL A 67 4.05 -1.12 2.10
C VAL A 67 3.39 -2.37 2.66
N VAL A 68 2.07 -2.35 2.72
CA VAL A 68 1.25 -3.38 3.38
C VAL A 68 0.49 -4.22 2.36
N VAL A 69 0.37 -5.50 2.68
CA VAL A 69 -0.40 -6.50 1.92
C VAL A 69 -1.64 -6.86 2.75
N PHE A 70 -2.81 -6.90 2.11
CA PHE A 70 -4.10 -7.17 2.77
C PHE A 70 -5.14 -7.68 1.77
N GLY A 71 -6.17 -8.36 2.26
CA GLY A 71 -7.32 -8.76 1.45
C GLY A 71 -8.24 -7.56 1.15
N GLY A 72 -8.77 -7.46 -0.07
CA GLY A 72 -9.61 -6.35 -0.50
C GLY A 72 -10.87 -6.22 0.37
N PRO A 73 -11.19 -5.02 0.91
CA PRO A 73 -12.36 -4.86 1.80
C PRO A 73 -13.69 -5.22 1.15
N ALA A 74 -13.86 -4.97 -0.16
CA ALA A 74 -15.04 -5.38 -0.92
C ALA A 74 -14.99 -6.86 -1.36
N HIS A 75 -13.77 -7.36 -1.63
CA HIS A 75 -13.53 -8.70 -2.16
C HIS A 75 -12.30 -9.32 -1.49
N PRO A 76 -12.45 -10.02 -0.36
CA PRO A 76 -11.32 -10.53 0.43
C PRO A 76 -10.42 -11.53 -0.32
N ALA A 77 -10.93 -12.15 -1.39
CA ALA A 77 -10.15 -13.03 -2.27
C ALA A 77 -9.12 -12.29 -3.14
N ILE A 78 -9.22 -10.96 -3.25
CA ILE A 78 -8.30 -10.13 -4.02
C ILE A 78 -7.28 -9.53 -3.07
N THR A 79 -6.01 -9.92 -3.19
CA THR A 79 -4.92 -9.30 -2.43
C THR A 79 -4.57 -7.93 -3.00
N LEU A 80 -4.48 -6.93 -2.14
CA LEU A 80 -4.07 -5.57 -2.46
C LEU A 80 -2.76 -5.22 -1.77
N VAL A 81 -2.00 -4.33 -2.40
CA VAL A 81 -0.75 -3.77 -1.85
C VAL A 81 -0.83 -2.26 -1.92
N LYS A 82 -0.60 -1.58 -0.79
CA LYS A 82 -0.66 -0.11 -0.65
C LYS A 82 0.39 0.39 0.33
N ARG A 83 0.75 1.67 0.25
CA ARG A 83 1.60 2.36 1.22
C ARG A 83 0.77 2.98 2.34
N VAL A 84 1.19 2.82 3.59
CA VAL A 84 0.57 3.50 4.73
C VAL A 84 0.92 4.99 4.70
N ILE A 85 -0.09 5.84 4.55
CA ILE A 85 0.08 7.30 4.51
C ILE A 85 -0.28 7.93 5.84
N ALA A 86 -1.36 7.49 6.50
CA ALA A 86 -1.79 7.99 7.80
C ALA A 86 -2.15 6.87 8.79
N LEU A 87 -1.81 7.12 10.06
CA LEU A 87 -1.96 6.23 11.21
C LEU A 87 -3.14 6.65 12.08
N PRO A 88 -3.61 5.81 13.01
CA PRO A 88 -4.65 6.21 13.96
C PRO A 88 -4.37 7.55 14.64
N GLY A 89 -5.36 8.44 14.64
CA GLY A 89 -5.28 9.78 15.21
C GLY A 89 -4.76 10.87 14.27
N ASP A 90 -4.16 10.51 13.13
CA ASP A 90 -3.77 11.51 12.13
C ASP A 90 -4.98 12.16 11.48
N ARG A 91 -4.85 13.45 11.18
CA ARG A 91 -5.74 14.16 10.25
C ARG A 91 -5.10 14.19 8.87
N ILE A 92 -5.82 13.71 7.87
CA ILE A 92 -5.37 13.68 6.48
C ILE A 92 -6.36 14.42 5.58
N ARG A 93 -5.83 15.22 4.66
CA ARG A 93 -6.56 15.99 3.65
C ARG A 93 -5.81 15.88 2.33
N LEU A 94 -6.53 15.89 1.20
CA LEU A 94 -5.91 16.09 -0.10
C LEU A 94 -6.41 17.39 -0.72
N THR A 95 -5.50 18.15 -1.31
CA THR A 95 -5.82 19.39 -2.03
C THR A 95 -4.94 19.47 -3.25
N ALA A 96 -5.56 19.52 -4.43
CA ALA A 96 -4.87 19.51 -5.73
C ALA A 96 -3.82 18.38 -5.87
N GLY A 97 -4.12 17.19 -5.34
CA GLY A 97 -3.23 16.02 -5.43
C GLY A 97 -2.19 15.93 -4.31
N HIS A 98 -2.01 17.01 -3.52
CA HIS A 98 -1.02 17.06 -2.45
C HIS A 98 -1.61 16.67 -1.09
N ILE A 99 -0.83 15.89 -0.35
CA ILE A 99 -1.23 15.37 0.96
C ILE A 99 -0.96 16.43 2.03
N TRP A 100 -1.95 16.67 2.88
CA TRP A 100 -1.78 17.42 4.13
C TRP A 100 -1.97 16.46 5.30
N LEU A 101 -0.95 16.35 6.17
CA LEU A 101 -0.97 15.55 7.39
C LEU A 101 -0.88 16.45 8.61
N ASN A 102 -1.86 16.32 9.52
CA ASN A 102 -1.93 17.06 10.77
C ASN A 102 -1.79 18.59 10.59
N GLY A 103 -2.35 19.10 9.50
CA GLY A 103 -2.32 20.52 9.13
C GLY A 103 -1.04 20.99 8.41
N ARG A 104 -0.08 20.10 8.14
CA ARG A 104 1.14 20.41 7.37
C ARG A 104 1.12 19.71 6.02
N GLU A 105 1.44 20.43 4.97
CA GLU A 105 1.63 19.82 3.65
C GLU A 105 2.83 18.87 3.71
N VAL A 106 2.66 17.68 3.14
CA VAL A 106 3.74 16.72 2.91
C VAL A 106 4.63 17.31 1.82
N PRO A 107 5.93 17.56 2.08
CA PRO A 107 6.81 18.11 1.08
C PRO A 107 6.85 17.23 -0.17
N TRP A 108 6.85 17.87 -1.32
CA TRP A 108 6.96 17.19 -2.60
C TRP A 108 7.84 17.99 -3.56
N HIS A 109 8.33 17.30 -4.58
CA HIS A 109 9.12 17.89 -5.66
C HIS A 109 8.66 17.33 -7.00
N ASP A 110 8.64 18.16 -8.03
CA ASP A 110 8.45 17.73 -9.41
C ASP A 110 9.83 17.45 -10.02
N ASP A 111 10.08 16.18 -10.33
CA ASP A 111 11.32 15.68 -10.94
C ASP A 111 11.27 15.69 -12.48
N GLY A 112 10.22 16.28 -13.05
CA GLY A 112 10.04 16.48 -14.47
C GLY A 112 9.28 15.34 -15.18
N PRO A 113 9.37 15.30 -16.52
CA PRO A 113 8.55 14.40 -17.32
C PRO A 113 8.91 12.93 -17.10
N ALA A 114 7.88 12.09 -17.13
CA ALA A 114 7.93 10.65 -17.00
C ALA A 114 7.01 9.98 -18.03
N VAL A 115 7.02 8.65 -18.03
CA VAL A 115 6.15 7.82 -18.85
C VAL A 115 5.59 6.72 -17.97
N GLU A 116 4.26 6.58 -17.98
CA GLU A 116 3.55 5.53 -17.27
C GLU A 116 3.00 4.50 -18.26
N GLU A 117 2.98 3.23 -17.86
CA GLU A 117 2.37 2.17 -18.65
C GLU A 117 0.96 1.88 -18.11
N LEU A 118 -0.04 2.02 -18.99
CA LEU A 118 -1.41 1.68 -18.67
C LEU A 118 -1.62 0.15 -18.64
N PRO A 119 -2.69 -0.35 -18.01
CA PRO A 119 -2.95 -1.80 -17.92
C PRO A 119 -3.06 -2.52 -19.27
N ASP A 120 -3.38 -1.81 -20.35
CA ASP A 120 -3.46 -2.34 -21.72
C ASP A 120 -2.10 -2.35 -22.45
N GLY A 121 -1.03 -1.92 -21.77
CA GLY A 121 0.33 -1.83 -22.29
C GLY A 121 0.64 -0.54 -23.04
N GLN A 122 -0.29 0.41 -23.13
CA GLN A 122 -0.02 1.71 -23.74
C GLN A 122 0.84 2.58 -22.81
N SER A 123 1.81 3.29 -23.39
CA SER A 123 2.60 4.27 -22.66
C SER A 123 1.98 5.66 -22.79
N VAL A 124 1.81 6.36 -21.67
CA VAL A 124 1.27 7.72 -21.63
C VAL A 124 2.26 8.69 -20.98
N PRO A 125 2.29 9.97 -21.40
CA PRO A 125 3.04 10.99 -20.70
C PRO A 125 2.57 11.14 -19.25
N ALA A 126 3.52 11.35 -18.35
CA ALA A 126 3.28 11.61 -16.95
C ALA A 126 4.32 12.63 -16.42
N GLU A 127 4.14 13.04 -15.18
CA GLU A 127 5.13 13.75 -14.37
C GLU A 127 5.59 12.81 -13.25
N ARG A 128 6.88 12.84 -12.90
CA ARG A 128 7.37 12.13 -11.72
C ARG A 128 7.43 13.12 -10.57
N LEU A 129 6.58 12.90 -9.59
CA LEU A 129 6.66 13.63 -8.33
C LEU A 129 7.40 12.78 -7.30
N THR A 130 8.13 13.41 -6.39
CA THR A 130 8.69 12.77 -5.20
C THR A 130 8.01 13.34 -3.97
N GLU A 131 7.56 12.50 -3.03
CA GLU A 131 6.98 12.94 -1.75
C GLU A 131 7.87 12.55 -0.58
N ALA A 132 7.99 13.43 0.42
CA ALA A 132 8.72 13.20 1.66
C ALA A 132 7.75 13.08 2.84
N LEU A 133 7.41 11.86 3.26
CA LEU A 133 6.57 11.65 4.44
C LEU A 133 7.29 12.12 5.73
N PRO A 134 6.58 12.37 6.84
CA PRO A 134 7.13 12.98 8.07
C PRO A 134 8.40 12.36 8.67
N ASP A 135 8.79 11.14 8.29
CA ASP A 135 10.05 10.53 8.71
C ASP A 135 11.27 10.97 7.84
N GLY A 136 11.05 11.85 6.86
CA GLY A 136 12.06 12.44 5.98
C GLY A 136 12.49 11.54 4.82
N ARG A 137 12.04 10.29 4.77
CA ARG A 137 12.30 9.43 3.61
C ARG A 137 11.42 9.89 2.44
N THR A 138 11.83 9.56 1.22
CA THR A 138 11.06 9.90 0.00
C THR A 138 10.54 8.67 -0.75
N HIS A 139 9.51 8.85 -1.58
CA HIS A 139 9.06 7.86 -2.58
C HIS A 139 8.49 8.56 -3.80
N ASP A 140 8.60 7.91 -4.95
CA ASP A 140 8.13 8.42 -6.23
C ASP A 140 6.63 8.21 -6.37
N VAL A 141 5.99 9.17 -7.04
CA VAL A 141 4.55 9.31 -7.19
C VAL A 141 4.28 9.81 -8.62
N PRO A 142 4.06 8.90 -9.59
CA PRO A 142 3.78 9.32 -10.94
C PRO A 142 2.40 9.97 -11.01
N LYS A 143 2.31 11.01 -11.85
CA LYS A 143 1.13 11.82 -12.06
C LYS A 143 0.82 11.86 -13.55
N ILE A 144 -0.29 11.26 -13.95
CA ILE A 144 -0.74 11.18 -15.35
C ILE A 144 -1.64 12.37 -15.68
N LEU A 145 -2.44 12.82 -14.70
CA LEU A 145 -3.41 13.90 -14.87
C LEU A 145 -2.99 15.12 -14.07
N ALA A 146 -2.97 16.31 -14.67
CA ALA A 146 -2.77 17.54 -13.88
C ALA A 146 -3.85 17.74 -12.81
N TYR A 147 -5.08 17.27 -13.08
CA TYR A 147 -6.20 17.28 -12.15
C TYR A 147 -7.02 15.99 -12.29
N GLY A 148 -6.93 15.12 -11.31
CA GLY A 148 -7.62 13.84 -11.22
C GLY A 148 -8.84 13.87 -10.28
N PRO A 149 -9.74 12.88 -10.39
CA PRO A 149 -10.92 12.77 -9.53
C PRO A 149 -10.59 12.53 -8.05
N TYR A 150 -9.36 12.07 -7.74
CA TYR A 150 -8.92 11.72 -6.39
C TYR A 150 -7.96 12.74 -5.77
N ASP A 151 -7.87 13.93 -6.37
CA ASP A 151 -6.91 14.99 -5.96
C ASP A 151 -7.41 15.85 -4.82
N ASN A 152 -8.71 15.82 -4.55
CA ASN A 152 -9.31 16.59 -3.48
C ASN A 152 -10.09 15.64 -2.57
N MET A 153 -9.80 15.73 -1.28
CA MET A 153 -10.49 14.98 -0.25
C MET A 153 -10.63 15.89 0.97
N PRO A 154 -11.84 16.01 1.57
CA PRO A 154 -12.00 16.74 2.81
C PRO A 154 -11.11 16.16 3.91
N GLU A 155 -10.81 16.97 4.93
CA GLU A 155 -10.04 16.48 6.06
C GLU A 155 -10.80 15.35 6.77
N LEU A 156 -10.09 14.27 7.03
CA LEU A 156 -10.55 13.08 7.74
C LEU A 156 -9.59 12.77 8.87
N THR A 157 -10.12 12.43 10.05
CA THR A 157 -9.33 11.87 11.14
C THR A 157 -9.35 10.35 11.05
N VAL A 158 -8.19 9.70 11.02
CA VAL A 158 -8.08 8.24 10.99
C VAL A 158 -8.48 7.70 12.37
N PRO A 159 -9.54 6.86 12.48
CA PRO A 159 -9.99 6.36 13.76
C PRO A 159 -9.02 5.32 14.35
N PRO A 160 -9.11 5.04 15.66
CA PRO A 160 -8.41 3.92 16.28
C PRO A 160 -8.58 2.61 15.50
N GLY A 161 -7.52 1.82 15.41
CA GLY A 161 -7.52 0.51 14.73
C GLY A 161 -7.60 0.56 13.19
N HIS A 162 -7.50 1.75 12.57
CA HIS A 162 -7.55 1.92 11.12
C HIS A 162 -6.33 2.64 10.57
N LEU A 163 -6.13 2.53 9.26
CA LEU A 163 -5.07 3.17 8.49
C LEU A 163 -5.67 3.88 7.29
N PHE A 164 -4.99 4.94 6.84
CA PHE A 164 -5.20 5.49 5.50
C PHE A 164 -4.04 5.04 4.61
N VAL A 165 -4.35 4.34 3.54
CA VAL A 165 -3.38 3.77 2.61
C VAL A 165 -3.58 4.29 1.20
N MET A 166 -2.49 4.52 0.47
CA MET A 166 -2.53 4.99 -0.92
C MET A 166 -1.61 4.16 -1.79
N GLY A 167 -1.95 4.05 -3.07
CA GLY A 167 -0.99 3.60 -4.08
C GLY A 167 0.06 4.67 -4.34
N ASP A 168 1.26 4.27 -4.75
CA ASP A 168 2.27 5.23 -5.19
C ASP A 168 1.87 5.83 -6.55
N ASN A 169 1.23 5.05 -7.44
CA ASN A 169 0.62 5.56 -8.66
C ASN A 169 -0.77 6.15 -8.36
N ARG A 170 -0.81 7.48 -8.12
CA ARG A 170 -1.98 8.15 -7.52
C ARG A 170 -3.17 8.24 -8.42
N ASP A 171 -2.95 8.36 -9.71
CA ASP A 171 -4.03 8.45 -10.69
C ASP A 171 -4.56 7.07 -11.09
N ASN A 172 -3.81 6.00 -10.78
CA ASN A 172 -4.15 4.61 -11.12
C ASN A 172 -4.30 3.71 -9.88
N SER A 173 -4.85 4.24 -8.79
CA SER A 173 -5.02 3.49 -7.54
C SER A 173 -6.38 3.71 -6.90
N ALA A 174 -7.19 2.65 -6.85
CA ALA A 174 -8.38 2.56 -6.01
C ALA A 174 -7.95 2.22 -4.57
N ASP A 175 -7.73 3.25 -3.75
CA ASP A 175 -7.21 3.13 -2.39
C ASP A 175 -8.11 3.81 -1.35
N SER A 176 -7.57 4.30 -0.23
CA SER A 176 -8.39 4.88 0.85
C SER A 176 -9.15 6.14 0.44
N ARG A 177 -8.77 6.78 -0.67
CA ARG A 177 -9.52 7.91 -1.26
C ARG A 177 -10.87 7.49 -1.84
N VAL A 178 -11.04 6.20 -2.15
CA VAL A 178 -12.23 5.64 -2.78
C VAL A 178 -13.00 4.81 -1.77
N ALA A 179 -14.33 4.98 -1.72
CA ALA A 179 -15.17 4.22 -0.81
C ALA A 179 -15.19 2.72 -1.17
N VAL A 180 -15.34 1.86 -0.17
CA VAL A 180 -15.42 0.39 -0.37
C VAL A 180 -16.56 0.03 -1.34
N ALA A 181 -17.71 0.71 -1.24
CA ALA A 181 -18.85 0.50 -2.15
C ALA A 181 -18.57 0.86 -3.62
N GLN A 182 -17.49 1.60 -3.89
CA GLN A 182 -17.03 1.98 -5.23
C GLN A 182 -15.80 1.15 -5.67
N GLY A 183 -15.44 0.10 -4.93
CA GLY A 183 -14.28 -0.74 -5.22
C GLY A 183 -12.96 -0.21 -4.65
N GLY A 184 -13.00 0.84 -3.81
CA GLY A 184 -11.84 1.36 -3.09
C GLY A 184 -11.52 0.60 -1.80
N VAL A 185 -10.56 1.14 -1.05
CA VAL A 185 -10.17 0.57 0.25
C VAL A 185 -10.93 1.22 1.40
N GLY A 186 -11.30 2.50 1.27
CA GLY A 186 -11.73 3.30 2.43
C GLY A 186 -10.68 3.28 3.55
N LEU A 187 -11.10 3.41 4.80
CA LEU A 187 -10.19 3.24 5.94
C LEU A 187 -9.90 1.76 6.17
N LEU A 188 -8.62 1.39 6.16
CA LEU A 188 -8.17 -0.01 6.25
C LEU A 188 -8.08 -0.44 7.72
N PRO A 189 -8.87 -1.43 8.19
CA PRO A 189 -8.71 -1.97 9.53
C PRO A 189 -7.38 -2.70 9.68
N VAL A 190 -6.67 -2.49 10.79
CA VAL A 190 -5.35 -3.12 11.06
C VAL A 190 -5.44 -4.65 11.13
N TRP A 191 -6.58 -5.19 11.58
CA TRP A 191 -6.79 -6.63 11.64
C TRP A 191 -6.77 -7.29 10.24
N ASN A 192 -7.11 -6.54 9.19
CA ASN A 192 -7.14 -7.00 7.80
C ASN A 192 -5.74 -7.13 7.16
N LEU A 193 -4.69 -6.68 7.84
CA LEU A 193 -3.32 -6.78 7.33
C LEU A 193 -2.83 -8.22 7.31
N GLU A 194 -2.40 -8.67 6.14
CA GLU A 194 -1.72 -9.96 5.96
C GLU A 194 -0.23 -9.84 6.23
N GLY A 195 0.41 -8.73 5.86
CA GLY A 195 1.83 -8.55 6.13
C GLY A 195 2.43 -7.27 5.59
N ARG A 196 3.74 -7.13 5.79
CA ARG A 196 4.56 -6.04 5.26
C ARG A 196 5.36 -6.52 4.06
N ALA A 197 5.22 -5.88 2.90
CA ALA A 197 6.09 -6.13 1.76
C ALA A 197 7.54 -5.71 2.11
N MET A 198 8.50 -6.62 1.91
CA MET A 198 9.89 -6.40 2.30
C MET A 198 10.83 -6.23 1.12
N VAL A 199 10.73 -7.11 0.13
CA VAL A 199 11.67 -7.20 -1.00
C VAL A 199 10.94 -7.62 -2.28
N VAL A 200 11.45 -7.14 -3.42
CA VAL A 200 11.10 -7.67 -4.74
C VAL A 200 12.11 -8.77 -5.08
N ALA A 201 11.65 -10.03 -5.06
CA ALA A 201 12.50 -11.20 -5.30
C ALA A 201 12.79 -11.44 -6.79
N GLY A 202 11.99 -10.85 -7.68
CA GLY A 202 12.18 -10.87 -9.13
C GLY A 202 10.97 -10.29 -9.87
N SER A 203 11.06 -10.18 -11.20
CA SER A 203 9.96 -9.72 -12.05
C SER A 203 9.92 -10.51 -13.35
N ARG A 204 8.72 -10.96 -13.76
CA ARG A 204 8.55 -11.71 -15.02
C ARG A 204 8.64 -10.82 -16.26
N ARG A 205 8.37 -9.52 -16.10
CA ARG A 205 8.34 -8.55 -17.20
C ARG A 205 9.61 -7.70 -17.28
N HIS A 206 10.32 -7.55 -16.16
CA HIS A 206 11.55 -6.79 -16.06
C HIS A 206 12.71 -7.69 -15.60
N LEU A 207 13.36 -8.37 -16.55
CA LEU A 207 14.29 -9.50 -16.33
C LEU A 207 15.59 -9.19 -15.55
N ALA A 208 15.77 -7.97 -15.04
CA ALA A 208 16.90 -7.56 -14.19
C ALA A 208 16.46 -6.85 -12.89
N ARG A 209 15.17 -6.85 -12.57
CA ARG A 209 14.63 -6.10 -11.41
C ARG A 209 14.74 -6.93 -10.13
N TRP A 210 15.71 -6.56 -9.29
CA TRP A 210 15.88 -7.01 -7.91
C TRP A 210 16.08 -5.79 -7.01
N VAL A 211 15.24 -5.62 -6.00
CA VAL A 211 15.29 -4.48 -5.07
C VAL A 211 15.56 -5.02 -3.66
N PRO A 212 16.84 -5.01 -3.20
CA PRO A 212 17.22 -5.56 -1.89
C PRO A 212 16.88 -4.66 -0.71
N THR A 213 16.56 -3.39 -0.97
CA THR A 213 16.26 -2.38 0.04
C THR A 213 14.79 -2.41 0.43
N ARG A 214 14.51 -2.05 1.69
CA ARG A 214 13.14 -2.00 2.24
C ARG A 214 12.28 -1.01 1.44
N LEU A 215 11.23 -1.55 0.84
CA LEU A 215 10.08 -0.86 0.24
C LEU A 215 9.48 0.22 1.18
#